data_AF-A0A914QLY8-F1
#
_entry.id   AF-A0A914QLY8-F1
#
_cell.length_a   1.000
_cell.length_b   1.000
_cell.length_c   1.000
_cell.angle_alpha   90.00
_cell.angle_beta   90.00
_cell.angle_gamma   90.00
#
_symmetry.space_group_name_H-M   'P 1'
#
loop_
_entity.id
_entity.type
_entity.pdbx_description
1 polymer ?
#
loop_
_entity_poly.entity_id
_entity_poly.type
_entity_poly.pdbx_seq_one_letter_code
_entity_poly.pdbx_strand_id
1 'polypeptide(L)'
;MLKLAAFVKGKERRFEDYIWSSFEPFTLGVWFLVFGAFIGQALYGTFIQYLEHRIHLVKNFNKFEHLWLYSRLLLLQGEEIIPFYTESGHFAFIVYILLLVTLFTNLYQGSLLSALLQSTNQNPFKSWEEMIALVKSEQYSFVAYQDQYENEW
;
A
#
# COMPACT_ATOMS: atom_id res chain seq x y z
N MET A 1 43.58 9.84 18.56
CA MET A 1 42.99 8.86 17.63
C MET A 1 41.62 9.39 17.20
N LEU A 2 41.57 10.08 16.06
CA LEU A 2 40.31 10.55 15.47
C LEU A 2 39.56 9.35 14.88
N LYS A 3 38.35 9.08 15.37
CA LYS A 3 37.42 8.14 14.73
C LYS A 3 36.86 8.82 13.49
N LEU A 4 37.45 8.56 12.33
CA LEU A 4 36.84 8.86 11.03
C LEU A 4 35.58 8.00 10.89
N ALA A 5 34.42 8.57 11.20
CA ALA A 5 33.14 7.98 10.86
C ALA A 5 32.88 8.29 9.37
N ALA A 6 33.33 7.39 8.48
CA ALA A 6 32.99 7.46 7.07
C ALA A 6 31.52 7.04 6.91
N PHE A 7 30.66 8.01 6.60
CA PHE A 7 29.30 7.72 6.17
C PHE A 7 29.28 7.54 4.66
N VAL A 8 28.58 6.50 4.22
CA VAL A 8 28.40 6.21 2.80
C VAL A 8 27.03 6.70 2.38
N LYS A 9 26.99 7.68 1.48
CA LYS A 9 25.75 8.24 0.95
C LYS A 9 25.36 7.45 -0.31
N GLY A 10 24.22 6.77 -0.25
CA GLY A 10 23.65 6.11 -1.43
C GLY A 10 23.07 7.12 -2.42
N LYS A 11 23.09 6.77 -3.70
CA LYS A 11 22.43 7.54 -4.76
C LYS A 11 20.92 7.63 -4.48
N GLU A 12 20.33 8.81 -4.73
CA GLU A 12 18.88 9.00 -4.64
C GLU A 12 18.18 8.03 -5.59
N ARG A 13 17.22 7.24 -5.06
CA ARG A 13 16.45 6.29 -5.85
C ARG A 13 15.59 7.05 -6.87
N ARG A 14 15.33 6.43 -8.03
CA ARG A 14 14.43 7.05 -9.02
C ARG A 14 13.00 6.98 -8.50
N PHE A 15 12.15 7.94 -8.89
CA PHE A 15 10.74 8.00 -8.50
C PHE A 15 9.98 6.69 -8.77
N GLU A 16 10.32 6.00 -9.84
CA GLU A 16 9.76 4.69 -10.22
C GLU A 16 9.99 3.62 -9.14
N ASP A 17 11.15 3.62 -8.48
CA ASP A 17 11.47 2.66 -7.41
C ASP A 17 10.63 2.91 -6.15
N TYR A 18 10.23 4.15 -5.91
CA TYR A 18 9.36 4.51 -4.78
C TYR A 18 7.91 4.05 -4.97
N ILE A 19 7.40 4.07 -6.22
CA ILE A 19 6.04 3.60 -6.52
C ILE A 19 5.93 2.11 -6.21
N TRP A 20 6.91 1.32 -6.66
CA TRP A 20 6.92 -0.12 -6.41
C TRP A 20 7.19 -0.48 -4.94
N SER A 21 7.98 0.33 -4.22
CA SER A 21 8.17 0.17 -2.77
C SER A 21 6.87 0.34 -1.98
N SER A 22 5.88 1.07 -2.50
CA SER A 22 4.57 1.18 -1.83
C SER A 22 3.85 -0.18 -1.72
N PHE A 23 4.13 -1.13 -2.61
CA PHE A 23 3.54 -2.48 -2.58
C PHE A 23 4.33 -3.49 -1.72
N GLU A 24 5.54 -3.12 -1.31
CA GLU A 24 6.45 -3.93 -0.48
C GLU A 24 5.91 -4.35 0.90
N PRO A 25 5.08 -3.55 1.60
CA PRO A 25 4.60 -3.90 2.95
C PRO A 25 3.82 -5.21 3.01
N PHE A 26 3.19 -5.61 1.91
CA PHE A 26 2.46 -6.87 1.82
C PHE A 26 3.02 -7.79 0.75
N THR A 27 3.03 -9.08 1.07
CA THR A 27 3.40 -10.12 0.09
C THR A 27 2.39 -10.16 -1.06
N LEU A 28 2.85 -10.54 -2.25
CA LEU A 28 2.00 -10.70 -3.44
C LEU A 28 0.79 -11.61 -3.17
N GLY A 29 0.94 -12.64 -2.32
CA GLY A 29 -0.17 -13.52 -1.93
C GLY A 29 -1.31 -12.80 -1.23
N VAL A 30 -1.00 -11.84 -0.35
CA VAL A 30 -2.02 -11.01 0.32
C VAL A 30 -2.75 -10.14 -0.70
N TRP A 31 -2.02 -9.53 -1.64
CA TRP A 31 -2.63 -8.75 -2.73
C TRP A 31 -3.61 -9.58 -3.58
N PHE A 32 -3.25 -10.82 -3.92
CA PHE A 32 -4.16 -11.72 -4.64
C PHE A 32 -5.39 -12.11 -3.80
N LEU A 33 -5.24 -12.34 -2.50
CA LEU A 33 -6.36 -12.64 -1.62
C LEU A 33 -7.32 -11.45 -1.51
N VAL A 34 -6.78 -10.24 -1.37
CA VAL A 34 -7.57 -9.00 -1.28
C VAL A 34 -8.31 -8.76 -2.59
N PHE A 35 -7.62 -8.89 -3.72
CA PHE A 35 -8.22 -8.75 -5.05
C PHE A 35 -9.29 -9.81 -5.32
N GLY A 36 -9.04 -11.06 -4.93
CA GLY A 36 -10.00 -12.15 -5.02
C GLY A 36 -11.23 -11.93 -4.14
N ALA A 37 -11.03 -11.47 -2.90
CA ALA A 37 -12.12 -11.11 -1.99
C ALA A 37 -12.94 -9.93 -2.53
N PHE A 38 -12.28 -8.92 -3.10
CA PHE A 38 -12.93 -7.79 -3.76
C PHE A 38 -13.82 -8.25 -4.92
N ILE A 39 -13.28 -9.04 -5.86
CA ILE A 39 -14.05 -9.57 -6.99
C ILE A 39 -15.22 -10.42 -6.48
N GLY A 40 -14.97 -11.32 -5.53
CA GLY A 40 -16.00 -12.18 -4.95
C GLY A 40 -17.15 -11.37 -4.36
N GLN A 41 -16.84 -10.33 -3.60
CA GLN A 41 -17.84 -9.45 -2.98
C GLN A 41 -18.58 -8.58 -4.00
N ALA A 42 -17.89 -8.03 -4.99
CA ALA A 42 -18.52 -7.26 -6.07
C ALA A 42 -19.49 -8.12 -6.90
N LEU A 43 -19.09 -9.36 -7.23
CA LEU A 43 -19.94 -10.31 -7.93
C LEU A 43 -21.13 -10.76 -7.08
N TYR A 44 -20.90 -11.05 -5.80
CA TYR A 44 -21.96 -11.42 -4.87
C TYR A 44 -22.98 -10.29 -4.68
N GLY A 45 -22.53 -9.06 -4.47
CA GLY A 45 -23.39 -7.88 -4.40
C GLY A 45 -24.21 -7.68 -5.68
N THR A 46 -23.56 -7.78 -6.84
CA THR A 46 -24.24 -7.70 -8.15
C THR A 46 -25.29 -8.81 -8.31
N PHE A 47 -25.02 -10.01 -7.81
CA PHE A 47 -25.95 -11.13 -7.85
C PHE A 47 -27.17 -10.92 -6.93
N ILE A 48 -26.97 -10.47 -5.69
CA ILE A 48 -28.06 -10.13 -4.77
C ILE A 48 -28.97 -9.08 -5.39
N GLN A 49 -28.38 -8.06 -6.01
CA GLN A 49 -29.17 -6.99 -6.61
C GLN A 49 -29.89 -7.42 -7.89
N TYR A 50 -29.31 -8.34 -8.65
CA TYR A 50 -30.00 -9.00 -9.75
C TYR A 50 -31.24 -9.77 -9.25
N LEU A 51 -31.14 -10.46 -8.10
CA LEU A 51 -32.29 -11.11 -7.47
C LEU A 51 -33.33 -10.09 -6.99
N GLU A 52 -32.93 -9.00 -6.34
CA GLU A 52 -33.83 -7.94 -5.89
C GLU A 52 -34.57 -7.28 -7.06
N HIS A 53 -33.89 -7.05 -8.18
CA HIS A 53 -34.50 -6.55 -9.41
C HIS A 53 -35.52 -7.54 -9.98
N ARG A 54 -35.22 -8.84 -9.97
CA ARG A 54 -36.14 -9.89 -10.42
C ARG A 54 -37.40 -10.00 -9.56
N ILE A 55 -37.30 -9.66 -8.27
CA ILE A 55 -38.42 -9.63 -7.31
C ILE A 55 -39.17 -8.27 -7.37
N HIS A 56 -38.77 -7.36 -8.27
CA HIS A 56 -39.31 -6.01 -8.44
C HIS A 56 -39.16 -5.09 -7.21
N LEU A 57 -38.16 -5.35 -6.35
CA LEU A 57 -37.83 -4.46 -5.23
C LEU A 57 -37.06 -3.22 -5.69
N VAL A 58 -36.29 -3.35 -6.78
CA VAL A 58 -35.45 -2.28 -7.34
C VAL A 58 -35.85 -1.97 -8.78
N LYS A 59 -36.09 -0.68 -9.07
CA LYS A 59 -36.63 -0.22 -10.36
C LYS A 59 -35.59 -0.13 -11.47
N ASN A 60 -34.35 0.24 -11.14
CA ASN A 60 -33.25 0.39 -12.08
C ASN A 60 -32.06 -0.46 -11.61
N PHE A 61 -31.58 -1.35 -12.47
CA PHE A 61 -30.41 -2.18 -12.19
C PHE A 61 -29.28 -1.85 -13.15
N ASN A 62 -28.18 -1.33 -12.63
CA ASN A 62 -26.98 -1.07 -13.42
C ASN A 62 -25.78 -1.80 -12.81
N LYS A 63 -25.37 -2.89 -13.48
CA LYS A 63 -24.25 -3.75 -13.05
C LYS A 63 -22.95 -2.97 -12.86
N PHE A 64 -22.68 -2.01 -13.75
CA PHE A 64 -21.45 -1.23 -13.71
C PHE A 64 -21.42 -0.27 -12.54
N GLU A 65 -22.57 0.31 -12.17
CA GLU A 65 -22.69 1.24 -11.06
C GLU A 65 -22.37 0.58 -9.73
N HIS A 66 -22.81 -0.67 -9.54
CA HIS A 66 -22.49 -1.42 -8.33
C HIS A 66 -21.03 -1.85 -8.27
N LEU A 67 -20.46 -2.37 -9.37
CA LEU A 67 -19.03 -2.69 -9.41
C LEU A 67 -18.16 -1.43 -9.15
N TRP A 68 -18.60 -0.29 -9.67
CA TRP A 68 -17.99 1.00 -9.42
C TRP A 68 -18.12 1.44 -7.96
N LEU A 69 -19.29 1.28 -7.34
CA LEU A 69 -19.52 1.55 -5.92
C LEU A 69 -18.57 0.75 -5.03
N TYR A 70 -18.44 -0.57 -5.25
CA TYR A 70 -17.51 -1.41 -4.50
C TYR A 70 -16.05 -0.97 -4.67
N SER A 71 -15.66 -0.58 -5.90
CA SER A 71 -14.32 -0.06 -6.19
C SER A 71 -14.04 1.24 -5.45
N ARG A 72 -14.99 2.18 -5.44
CA ARG A 72 -14.88 3.45 -4.72
C ARG A 72 -14.80 3.25 -3.22
N LEU A 73 -15.58 2.32 -2.67
CA LEU A 73 -15.51 1.97 -1.26
C LEU A 73 -14.14 1.45 -0.88
N LEU A 74 -13.51 0.60 -1.71
CA LEU A 74 -12.13 0.14 -1.48
C LEU A 74 -11.14 1.31 -1.42
N LEU A 75 -11.38 2.36 -2.20
CA LEU A 75 -10.58 3.59 -2.20
C LEU A 75 -10.98 4.59 -1.10
N LEU A 76 -11.81 4.18 -0.13
CA LEU A 76 -12.38 5.03 0.93
C LEU A 76 -13.17 6.25 0.41
N GLN A 77 -13.63 6.22 -0.84
CA GLN A 77 -14.47 7.26 -1.45
C GLN A 77 -15.95 6.86 -1.33
N GLY A 78 -16.45 6.83 -0.09
CA GLY A 78 -17.84 6.44 0.19
C GLY A 78 -18.86 7.46 -0.33
N GLU A 79 -20.00 6.96 -0.82
CA GLU A 79 -21.24 7.72 -0.96
C GLU A 79 -22.21 7.32 0.15
N GLU A 80 -23.18 8.18 0.45
CA GLU A 80 -24.23 7.94 1.46
C GLU A 80 -25.27 6.88 1.01
N ILE A 81 -25.13 6.31 -0.19
CA ILE A 81 -26.14 5.44 -0.79
C ILE A 81 -25.87 3.99 -0.42
N ILE A 82 -26.76 3.40 0.39
CA ILE A 82 -26.77 1.96 0.66
C ILE A 82 -27.52 1.26 -0.49
N PRO A 83 -26.89 0.34 -1.23
CA PRO A 83 -27.42 -0.11 -2.52
C PRO A 83 -28.43 -1.28 -2.44
N PHE A 84 -28.64 -1.86 -1.25
CA PHE A 84 -29.46 -3.06 -1.07
C PHE A 84 -30.75 -2.74 -0.30
N TYR A 85 -31.79 -3.54 -0.55
CA TYR A 85 -33.04 -3.50 0.22
C TYR A 85 -33.19 -4.74 1.12
N THR A 86 -32.48 -5.82 0.80
CA THR A 86 -32.48 -7.06 1.57
C THR A 86 -31.52 -7.01 2.75
N GLU A 87 -31.96 -7.56 3.88
CA GLU A 87 -31.12 -7.71 5.08
C GLU A 87 -29.83 -8.50 4.81
N SER A 88 -29.89 -9.52 3.95
CA SER A 88 -28.70 -10.26 3.53
C SER A 88 -27.71 -9.43 2.72
N GLY A 89 -28.21 -8.52 1.87
CA GLY A 89 -27.39 -7.59 1.12
C GLY A 89 -26.73 -6.57 2.04
N HIS A 90 -27.48 -5.99 2.97
CA HIS A 90 -26.96 -5.09 4.00
C HIS A 90 -25.88 -5.74 4.85
N PHE A 91 -26.12 -6.95 5.35
CA PHE A 91 -25.15 -7.66 6.18
C PHE A 91 -23.85 -7.93 5.42
N ALA A 92 -23.93 -8.45 4.19
CA ALA A 92 -22.74 -8.69 3.37
C ALA A 92 -21.98 -7.40 3.06
N PHE A 93 -22.69 -6.31 2.79
CA PHE A 93 -22.11 -5.00 2.54
C PHE A 93 -21.38 -4.44 3.77
N ILE A 94 -21.95 -4.58 4.96
CA ILE A 94 -21.31 -4.17 6.22
C ILE A 94 -20.04 -4.98 6.46
N VAL A 95 -20.09 -6.30 6.27
CA VAL A 95 -18.91 -7.18 6.43
C VAL A 95 -17.81 -6.78 5.45
N TYR A 96 -18.15 -6.47 4.20
CA TYR A 96 -17.20 -5.97 3.21
C TYR A 96 -16.53 -4.66 3.66
N ILE A 97 -17.32 -3.68 4.11
CA ILE A 97 -16.79 -2.40 4.59
C ILE A 97 -15.86 -2.61 5.78
N LEU A 98 -16.29 -3.35 6.80
CA LEU A 98 -15.51 -3.51 8.02
C LEU A 98 -14.22 -4.31 7.79
N LEU A 99 -14.30 -5.45 7.10
CA LEU A 99 -13.16 -6.36 6.97
C LEU A 99 -12.24 -5.99 5.81
N LEU A 100 -12.79 -5.74 4.61
CA LEU A 100 -11.97 -5.55 3.42
C LEU A 100 -11.62 -4.09 3.19
N VAL A 101 -12.49 -3.15 3.54
CA VAL A 101 -12.18 -1.73 3.33
C VAL A 101 -11.46 -1.16 4.55
N THR A 102 -12.10 -1.15 5.72
CA THR A 102 -11.58 -0.47 6.91
C THR A 102 -10.37 -1.19 7.50
N LEU A 103 -10.51 -2.46 7.85
CA LEU A 103 -9.42 -3.19 8.50
C LEU A 103 -8.19 -3.31 7.59
N PHE A 104 -8.36 -3.74 6.34
CA PHE A 104 -7.25 -3.89 5.41
C PHE A 104 -6.56 -2.54 5.11
N THR A 105 -7.32 -1.48 4.81
CA THR A 105 -6.70 -0.18 4.47
C THR A 105 -5.95 0.39 5.67
N ASN A 106 -6.49 0.26 6.88
CA ASN A 106 -5.80 0.72 8.10
C ASN A 106 -4.53 -0.09 8.37
N LEU A 107 -4.58 -1.42 8.20
CA LEU A 107 -3.40 -2.28 8.34
C LEU A 107 -2.35 -1.94 7.28
N TYR A 108 -2.77 -1.75 6.03
CA TYR A 108 -1.89 -1.36 4.95
C TYR A 108 -1.20 -0.03 5.23
N GLN A 109 -1.97 1.01 5.58
CA GLN A 109 -1.42 2.32 5.93
C GLN A 109 -0.44 2.24 7.11
N GLY A 110 -0.77 1.46 8.15
CA GLY A 110 0.13 1.24 9.29
C GLY A 110 1.42 0.55 8.88
N SER A 111 1.34 -0.49 8.05
CA SER A 111 2.51 -1.23 7.55
C SER A 111 3.37 -0.37 6.62
N LEU A 112 2.75 0.41 5.75
CA LEU A 112 3.41 1.32 4.82
C LEU A 112 4.12 2.45 5.58
N LEU A 113 3.46 3.04 6.58
CA LEU A 113 4.09 4.03 7.46
C LEU A 113 5.28 3.41 8.21
N SER A 114 5.15 2.18 8.71
CA SER A 114 6.26 1.48 9.36
C SER A 114 7.43 1.23 8.41
N ALA A 115 7.15 0.81 7.18
CA ALA A 115 8.16 0.61 6.14
C ALA A 115 8.86 1.92 5.74
N LEU A 116 8.11 3.02 5.62
CA LEU A 116 8.66 4.34 5.33
C LEU A 116 9.51 4.91 6.48
N LEU A 117 9.08 4.67 7.72
CA LEU A 117 9.83 5.11 8.92
C LEU A 117 11.08 4.27 9.17
N GLN A 118 11.05 2.98 8.83
CA GLN A 118 12.22 2.13 8.78
C GLN A 118 13.06 2.50 7.54
N SER A 119 13.67 3.68 7.55
CA SER A 119 14.77 3.95 6.62
C SER A 119 15.82 2.87 6.87
N THR A 120 16.04 2.04 5.86
CA THR A 120 16.99 0.92 5.89
C THR A 120 18.39 1.44 6.24
N ASN A 121 18.69 1.47 7.54
CA ASN A 121 20.02 1.61 8.09
C ASN A 121 20.53 0.22 8.55
N GLN A 122 20.23 -0.80 7.74
CA GLN A 122 21.04 -1.99 7.73
C GLN A 122 22.32 -1.63 6.99
N ASN A 123 23.47 -1.92 7.59
CA ASN A 123 24.77 -1.74 6.97
C ASN A 123 24.69 -2.15 5.49
N PRO A 124 24.81 -1.21 4.52
CA PRO A 124 24.53 -1.48 3.10
C PRO A 124 25.53 -2.46 2.49
N PHE A 125 26.53 -2.88 3.27
CA PHE A 125 27.59 -3.78 2.86
C PHE A 125 27.50 -5.06 3.69
N LYS A 126 27.27 -6.21 3.02
CA LYS A 126 27.41 -7.52 3.66
C LYS A 126 28.89 -7.92 3.76
N SER A 127 29.76 -7.35 2.92
CA SER A 127 31.21 -7.57 2.90
C SER A 127 31.98 -6.34 2.38
N TRP A 128 33.27 -6.26 2.71
CA TRP A 128 34.18 -5.19 2.25
C TRP A 128 34.35 -5.17 0.71
N GLU A 129 34.35 -6.34 0.08
CA GLU A 129 34.49 -6.50 -1.36
C GLU A 129 33.29 -5.89 -2.11
N GLU A 130 32.08 -6.10 -1.57
CA GLU A 130 30.83 -5.55 -2.10
C GLU A 130 30.79 -4.03 -1.95
N MET A 131 31.31 -3.49 -0.85
CA MET A 131 31.45 -2.05 -0.66
C MET A 131 32.33 -1.40 -1.74
N ILE A 132 33.51 -1.97 -2.02
CA ILE A 132 34.42 -1.45 -3.05
C ILE A 132 33.78 -1.55 -4.44
N ALA A 133 33.11 -2.67 -4.74
CA ALA A 133 32.40 -2.85 -6.01
C ALA A 133 31.30 -1.80 -6.22
N LEU A 134 30.53 -1.53 -5.17
CA LEU A 134 29.43 -0.57 -5.19
C LEU A 134 29.90 0.89 -5.30
N VAL A 135 31.02 1.24 -4.65
CA VAL A 135 31.67 2.55 -4.81
C VAL A 135 32.27 2.71 -6.21
N LYS A 136 32.90 1.65 -6.73
CA LYS A 136 33.42 1.64 -8.10
C LYS A 136 32.30 1.78 -9.15
N SER A 137 31.11 1.30 -8.85
CA SER A 137 29.92 1.43 -9.70
C SER A 137 29.19 2.78 -9.57
N GLU A 138 29.75 3.73 -8.82
CA GLU A 138 29.19 5.07 -8.55
C GLU A 138 27.80 5.06 -7.88
N GLN A 139 27.40 3.95 -7.28
CA GLN A 139 26.13 3.85 -6.55
C GLN A 139 26.22 4.45 -5.14
N TYR A 140 27.43 4.59 -4.63
CA TYR A 140 27.73 5.07 -3.28
C TYR A 140 28.99 5.93 -3.28
N SER A 141 28.99 7.04 -2.55
CA SER A 141 30.18 7.87 -2.33
C SER A 141 30.57 7.91 -0.86
N PHE A 142 31.88 7.92 -0.62
CA PHE A 142 32.43 8.18 0.72
C PHE A 142 32.35 9.68 0.98
N VAL A 143 31.63 10.05 2.03
CA VAL A 143 31.64 11.42 2.56
C VAL A 143 32.50 11.40 3.81
N ALA A 144 33.68 12.01 3.72
CA ALA A 144 34.47 12.33 4.90
C ALA A 144 33.97 13.67 5.46
N TYR A 145 33.56 13.68 6.73
CA TYR A 145 33.43 14.95 7.45
C TYR A 145 34.84 15.52 7.63
N GLN A 146 35.11 16.62 6.95
CA GLN A 146 36.17 17.53 7.38
C GLN A 146 35.53 18.39 8.45
N ASP A 147 35.97 18.25 9.71
CA ASP A 147 35.44 18.97 10.86
C ASP A 147 35.26 20.47 10.54
N GLN A 148 34.02 20.94 10.45
CA GLN A 148 33.68 22.37 10.40
C GLN A 148 33.84 23.04 11.80
N TYR A 149 34.84 22.64 12.58
CA TYR A 149 35.17 23.23 13.88
C TYR A 149 36.37 24.17 13.79
N GLU A 150 36.43 25.03 12.76
CA GLU A 150 37.54 25.98 12.63
C GLU A 150 37.17 27.46 12.58
N ASN A 151 35.91 27.88 12.77
CA ASN A 151 35.58 29.32 12.84
C ASN A 151 34.41 29.67 13.79
N GLU A 152 34.41 29.14 15.01
CA GLU A 152 33.67 29.75 16.13
C GLU A 152 34.62 29.98 17.30
N TRP A 153 35.50 30.97 17.14
CA TRP A 153 36.13 31.72 18.23
C TRP A 153 36.21 33.19 17.83
#